data_AF-A0A4V3C521-F1
#
_entry.id   AF-A0A4V3C521-F1
#
_cell.length_a   1.000
_cell.length_b   1.000
_cell.length_c   1.000
_cell.angle_alpha   90.00
_cell.angle_beta   90.00
_cell.angle_gamma   90.00
#
_symmetry.space_group_name_H-M   'P 1'
#
loop_
_entity.id
_entity.type
_entity.pdbx_description
1 polymer ?
#
loop_
_entity_poly.entity_id
_entity_poly.type
_entity_poly.pdbx_seq_one_letter_code
_entity_poly.pdbx_strand_id
1 'polypeptide(L)'
;MNEFQGQIKELSKLIHNWNLINVASKSQLDDFSVKLLNALHGSGNGEKIKRIIESELCITYGLYNNEFDADILAEQIMQWQNK
;
A
#
# COMPACT_ATOMS: atom_id res chain seq x y z
N MET A 1 -5.42 14.27 14.01
CA MET A 1 -6.14 14.09 12.72
C MET A 1 -5.33 14.53 11.50
N ASN A 2 -4.51 15.59 11.57
CA ASN A 2 -3.74 16.07 10.41
C ASN A 2 -2.58 15.15 9.99
N GLU A 3 -1.90 14.50 10.95
CA GLU A 3 -0.76 13.61 10.64
C GLU A 3 -1.19 12.37 9.87
N PHE A 4 -2.26 11.70 10.31
CA PHE A 4 -2.82 10.53 9.62
C PHE A 4 -3.27 10.86 8.18
N GLN A 5 -3.91 12.01 7.96
CA GLN A 5 -4.26 12.44 6.60
C GLN A 5 -3.04 12.83 5.75
N GLY A 6 -1.97 13.34 6.38
CA GLY A 6 -0.69 13.58 5.72
C GLY A 6 -0.06 12.27 5.25
N GLN A 7 0.02 11.30 6.16
CA GLN A 7 0.54 9.95 5.89
C GLN A 7 -0.23 9.23 4.78
N ILE A 8 -1.57 9.32 4.76
CA ILE A 8 -2.38 8.76 3.66
C ILE A 8 -1.96 9.35 2.33
N LYS A 9 -1.79 10.68 2.24
CA LYS A 9 -1.40 11.35 0.98
C LYS A 9 0.01 10.96 0.54
N GLU A 10 0.94 10.80 1.46
CA GLU A 10 2.31 10.37 1.13
C GLU A 10 2.35 8.91 0.68
N LEU A 11 1.64 8.04 1.38
CA LEU A 11 1.55 6.62 1.02
C LEU A 11 0.84 6.42 -0.32
N SER A 12 -0.24 7.17 -0.58
CA SER A 12 -0.96 7.17 -1.86
C SER A 12 -0.05 7.58 -3.03
N LYS A 13 0.85 8.56 -2.82
CA LYS A 13 1.88 8.92 -3.81
C LYS A 13 2.92 7.82 -4.01
N LEU A 14 3.39 7.18 -2.94
CA LEU A 14 4.34 6.06 -3.03
C LEU A 14 3.76 4.93 -3.86
N ILE A 15 2.53 4.52 -3.56
CA ILE A 15 1.81 3.48 -4.28
C ILE A 15 1.59 3.86 -5.76
N HIS A 16 1.21 5.11 -6.03
CA HIS A 16 1.04 5.60 -7.39
C HIS A 16 2.35 5.50 -8.20
N ASN A 17 3.50 5.76 -7.58
CA ASN A 17 4.81 5.67 -8.23
C ASN A 17 5.23 4.24 -8.58
N TRP A 18 4.60 3.21 -8.01
CA TRP A 18 4.85 1.83 -8.43
C TRP A 18 4.42 1.58 -9.88
N ASN A 19 3.54 2.43 -10.44
CA ASN A 19 3.07 2.34 -11.83
C ASN A 19 2.35 1.01 -12.14
N LEU A 20 1.93 0.27 -11.10
CA LEU A 20 1.22 -1.02 -11.19
C LEU A 20 -0.28 -0.84 -11.41
N ILE A 21 -0.84 0.28 -10.96
CA ILE A 21 -2.28 0.55 -10.92
C ILE A 21 -2.62 1.90 -11.54
N ASN A 22 -2.15 2.11 -12.78
CA ASN A 22 -2.32 3.36 -13.53
C ASN A 22 -3.78 3.75 -13.81
N VAL A 23 -4.68 2.77 -13.77
CA VAL A 23 -6.12 2.98 -13.94
C VAL A 23 -6.86 3.21 -12.62
N ALA A 24 -6.17 3.11 -11.48
CA ALA A 24 -6.81 3.27 -10.17
C ALA A 24 -7.27 4.72 -9.98
N SER A 25 -8.51 4.87 -9.54
CA SER A 25 -9.02 6.16 -9.12
C SER A 25 -8.34 6.63 -7.83
N LYS A 26 -8.30 7.95 -7.61
CA LYS A 26 -7.77 8.53 -6.38
C LYS A 26 -8.41 7.93 -5.12
N SER A 27 -9.73 7.68 -5.15
CA SER A 27 -10.43 7.07 -4.01
C SER A 27 -9.88 5.68 -3.70
N GLN A 28 -9.67 4.84 -4.72
CA GLN A 28 -9.13 3.49 -4.53
C GLN A 28 -7.70 3.52 -3.97
N LEU A 29 -6.87 4.46 -4.41
CA LEU A 29 -5.53 4.66 -3.87
C LEU A 29 -5.56 5.11 -2.40
N ASP A 30 -6.46 6.03 -2.06
CA ASP A 30 -6.62 6.50 -0.68
C ASP A 30 -7.15 5.39 0.23
N ASP A 31 -8.14 4.60 -0.21
CA ASP A 31 -8.65 3.42 0.51
C ASP A 31 -7.55 2.37 0.75
N PHE A 32 -6.74 2.08 -0.27
CA PHE A 32 -5.61 1.16 -0.13
C PHE A 32 -4.56 1.68 0.86
N SER A 33 -4.26 2.98 0.79
CA SER A 33 -3.35 3.64 1.72
C SER A 33 -3.85 3.56 3.16
N VAL A 34 -5.16 3.77 3.38
CA VAL A 34 -5.78 3.65 4.71
C VAL A 34 -5.65 2.22 5.26
N LYS A 35 -5.88 1.18 4.44
CA LYS A 35 -5.72 -0.22 4.87
C LYS A 35 -4.29 -0.51 5.33
N LEU A 36 -3.30 -0.05 4.57
CA LEU A 36 -1.88 -0.23 4.89
C LEU A 36 -1.48 0.53 6.16
N LEU A 37 -1.88 1.79 6.30
CA LEU A 37 -1.63 2.61 7.49
C LEU A 37 -2.23 2.01 8.76
N ASN A 38 -3.48 1.53 8.68
CA ASN A 38 -4.12 0.85 9.79
C ASN A 38 -3.35 -0.42 10.19
N ALA A 39 -2.82 -1.16 9.22
CA ALA A 39 -2.01 -2.33 9.49
C ALA A 39 -0.68 -1.97 10.17
N LEU A 40 0.00 -0.91 9.72
CA LEU A 40 1.24 -0.40 10.32
C LEU A 40 1.06 0.04 11.77
N HIS A 41 0.00 0.79 12.07
CA HIS A 41 -0.25 1.28 13.44
C HIS A 41 -0.75 0.18 14.41
N GLY A 42 -1.34 -0.90 13.89
CA GLY A 42 -2.01 -1.94 14.69
C GLY A 42 -1.16 -3.15 15.06
N SER A 43 0.18 -3.05 15.13
CA SER A 43 1.13 -4.19 15.27
C SER A 43 1.43 -4.97 13.98
N GLY A 44 1.31 -4.34 12.81
CA GLY A 44 1.64 -4.97 11.54
C GLY A 44 3.13 -5.27 11.43
N ASN A 45 3.47 -6.52 11.12
CA ASN A 45 4.78 -6.91 10.64
C ASN A 45 4.79 -6.88 9.10
N GLY A 46 5.98 -6.93 8.48
CA GLY A 46 6.13 -6.90 7.02
C GLY A 46 5.28 -7.97 6.31
N GLU A 47 5.07 -9.13 6.93
CA GLU A 47 4.22 -10.20 6.39
C GLU A 47 2.74 -9.78 6.28
N LYS A 48 2.21 -9.06 7.26
CA LYS A 48 0.84 -8.54 7.20
C LYS A 48 0.69 -7.50 6.09
N ILE A 49 1.69 -6.62 5.94
CA ILE A 49 1.72 -5.62 4.86
C ILE A 49 1.75 -6.30 3.49
N LYS A 50 2.62 -7.28 3.32
CA LYS A 50 2.69 -8.10 2.11
C LYS A 50 1.34 -8.71 1.74
N ARG A 51 0.68 -9.41 2.67
CA ARG A 51 -0.62 -10.04 2.41
C ARG A 51 -1.70 -9.04 1.99
N ILE A 52 -1.70 -7.84 2.57
CA ILE A 52 -2.63 -6.76 2.19
C ILE A 52 -2.33 -6.31 0.76
N ILE A 53 -1.06 -6.12 0.39
CA ILE A 53 -0.65 -5.75 -0.96
C ILE A 53 -1.08 -6.82 -1.97
N GLU A 54 -0.76 -8.09 -1.72
CA GLU A 54 -1.15 -9.21 -2.59
C GLU A 54 -2.66 -9.28 -2.78
N SER A 55 -3.41 -9.20 -1.68
CA SER A 55 -4.87 -9.28 -1.73
C SER A 55 -5.46 -8.08 -2.47
N GLU A 56 -4.97 -6.86 -2.23
CA GLU A 56 -5.51 -5.68 -2.90
C GLU A 56 -5.16 -5.67 -4.40
N LEU A 57 -3.90 -5.94 -4.75
CA LEU A 57 -3.44 -5.97 -6.14
C LEU A 57 -4.14 -7.08 -6.95
N CYS A 58 -4.33 -8.27 -6.37
CA CYS A 58 -5.02 -9.35 -7.07
C CYS A 58 -6.54 -9.20 -7.11
N ILE A 59 -7.17 -8.90 -5.96
CA ILE A 59 -8.64 -8.94 -5.86
C ILE A 59 -9.25 -7.63 -6.36
N THR A 60 -8.69 -6.49 -5.95
CA THR A 60 -9.26 -5.18 -6.29
C THR A 60 -8.79 -4.71 -7.67
N TYR A 61 -7.50 -4.91 -7.98
CA TYR A 61 -6.90 -4.39 -9.21
C TYR A 61 -6.70 -5.45 -10.30
N GLY A 62 -6.98 -6.72 -10.02
CA GLY A 62 -6.97 -7.79 -11.03
C GLY A 62 -5.57 -8.19 -11.53
N LEU A 63 -4.51 -7.83 -10.81
CA LEU A 63 -3.14 -8.20 -11.15
C LEU A 63 -2.86 -9.67 -10.78
N TYR A 64 -2.02 -10.32 -11.56
CA TYR A 64 -1.47 -11.63 -11.23
C TYR A 64 -0.23 -11.49 -10.33
N ASN A 65 0.01 -12.49 -9.47
CA ASN A 65 1.14 -12.49 -8.54
C ASN A 65 2.53 -12.38 -9.20
N ASN A 66 2.65 -12.65 -10.50
CA ASN A 66 3.90 -12.50 -11.25
C ASN A 66 4.08 -11.10 -11.86
N GLU A 67 3.08 -10.21 -11.75
CA GLU A 67 3.14 -8.83 -12.26
C GLU A 67 3.72 -7.85 -11.25
N PHE A 68 3.92 -8.27 -10.00
CA PHE A 68 4.48 -7.46 -8.94
C PHE A 68 5.25 -8.32 -7.93
N ASP A 69 6.20 -7.72 -7.23
CA ASP A 69 6.94 -8.38 -6.15
C ASP A 69 6.44 -7.86 -4.80
N ALA A 70 5.54 -8.60 -4.17
CA ALA A 70 4.91 -8.19 -2.92
C ALA A 70 5.88 -8.04 -1.76
N ASP A 71 6.99 -8.80 -1.74
CA ASP A 71 8.02 -8.69 -0.71
C ASP A 71 8.75 -7.34 -0.85
N ILE A 72 9.15 -6.96 -2.07
CA ILE A 72 9.78 -5.66 -2.33
C ILE A 72 8.85 -4.51 -1.97
N LEU A 73 7.57 -4.58 -2.35
CA LEU A 73 6.60 -3.52 -2.07
C LEU A 73 6.33 -3.38 -0.57
N ALA A 74 6.24 -4.49 0.15
CA ALA A 74 6.07 -4.49 1.60
C ALA A 74 7.30 -3.89 2.31
N GLU A 75 8.50 -4.24 1.85
CA GLU A 75 9.74 -3.67 2.38
C GLU A 75 9.80 -2.15 2.16
N GLN A 76 9.44 -1.65 0.97
CA GLN A 76 9.39 -0.21 0.70
C GLN A 76 8.46 0.55 1.64
N ILE A 77 7.28 0.00 1.94
CA ILE A 77 6.33 0.61 2.88
C ILE A 77 6.89 0.60 4.31
N MET A 78 7.49 -0.51 4.73
CA MET A 78 8.13 -0.61 6.05
C MET A 78 9.29 0.38 6.19
N GLN A 79 10.10 0.55 5.14
CA GLN A 79 11.19 1.54 5.13
C GLN A 79 10.66 2.98 5.14
N TRP A 80 9.58 3.28 4.42
CA TRP A 80 8.93 4.59 4.46
C TRP A 80 8.42 4.95 5.86
N GLN A 81 7.81 4.01 6.58
CA GLN A 81 7.30 4.23 7.94
C GLN A 81 8.43 4.52 8.97
N ASN A 82 9.64 4.04 8.72
CA ASN A 82 10.81 4.23 9.61
C ASN A 82 11.63 5.49 9.28
N LYS A 83 11.21 6.30 8.30
CA LYS A 83 11.82 7.61 8.00
C LYS A 83 11.24 8.70 8.88
#